data_AF-W1NJ20-F1
#
_entry.id   AF-W1NJ20-F1
#
_cell.length_a   1.000
_cell.length_b   1.000
_cell.length_c   1.000
_cell.angle_alpha   90.00
_cell.angle_beta   90.00
_cell.angle_gamma   90.00
#
_symmetry.space_group_name_H-M   'P 1'
#
loop_
_entity.id
_entity.type
_entity.pdbx_description
1 polymer ?
#
loop_
_entity_poly.entity_id
_entity_poly.type
_entity_poly.pdbx_seq_one_letter_code
_entity_poly.pdbx_strand_id
1 'polypeptide(L)'
;MRRWLVESAMAIRAQRVEAREENLFVALLSEMVDRFDDIADYMTSISCTTGHRPLNRKERNMLFLAFKSLVKPRRASWRKIKDIERVEDEPHCLAIITDYLSRIASEIVSICERIHRFLNSYLIPSEDSAEARVFYRQMKADYFRYLAEIKTDE
;
A
#
# COMPACT_ATOMS: atom_id res chain seq x y z
N MET A 1 5.76 -14.40 -41.46
CA MET A 1 5.85 -14.86 -40.05
C MET A 1 6.28 -13.76 -39.08
N ARG A 2 7.35 -12.99 -39.33
CA ARG A 2 7.79 -11.89 -38.43
C ARG A 2 6.81 -10.71 -38.31
N ARG A 3 6.09 -10.34 -39.38
CA ARG A 3 5.11 -9.24 -39.37
C ARG A 3 3.96 -9.49 -38.37
N TRP A 4 3.39 -10.70 -38.37
CA TRP A 4 2.33 -11.09 -37.43
C TRP A 4 2.76 -11.06 -35.96
N LEU A 5 4.00 -11.47 -35.66
CA LEU A 5 4.55 -11.39 -34.29
C LEU A 5 4.70 -9.94 -33.82
N VAL A 6 5.15 -9.06 -34.71
CA VAL A 6 5.30 -7.62 -34.41
C VAL A 6 3.93 -6.96 -34.22
N GLU A 7 2.97 -7.23 -35.11
CA GLU A 7 1.61 -6.70 -35.01
C GLU A 7 0.91 -7.19 -33.74
N SER A 8 1.06 -8.47 -33.41
CA SER A 8 0.53 -9.06 -32.18
C SER A 8 1.17 -8.47 -30.93
N ALA A 9 2.49 -8.27 -30.93
CA ALA A 9 3.19 -7.59 -29.83
C ALA A 9 2.76 -6.12 -29.67
N MET A 10 2.51 -5.42 -30.78
CA MET A 10 2.00 -4.03 -30.76
C MET A 10 0.57 -3.97 -30.23
N ALA A 11 -0.31 -4.89 -30.65
CA ALA A 11 -1.69 -4.97 -30.15
C ALA A 11 -1.73 -5.26 -28.63
N ILE A 12 -0.93 -6.24 -28.18
CA ILE A 12 -0.80 -6.56 -26.74
C ILE A 12 -0.26 -5.34 -25.97
N ARG A 13 0.71 -4.60 -26.54
CA ARG A 13 1.24 -3.39 -25.93
C ARG A 13 0.20 -2.28 -25.84
N ALA A 14 -0.58 -2.03 -26.89
CA ALA A 14 -1.61 -1.01 -26.92
C ALA A 14 -2.70 -1.29 -25.87
N GLN A 15 -3.21 -2.52 -25.82
CA GLN A 15 -4.20 -2.94 -24.83
C GLN A 15 -3.69 -2.77 -23.38
N ARG A 16 -2.41 -3.02 -23.12
CA ARG A 16 -1.80 -2.78 -21.80
C ARG A 16 -1.65 -1.30 -21.45
N VAL A 17 -1.48 -0.42 -22.44
CA VAL A 17 -1.41 1.03 -22.23
C VAL A 17 -2.78 1.57 -21.85
N GLU A 18 -3.83 1.19 -22.59
CA GLU A 18 -5.22 1.56 -22.30
C GLU A 18 -5.62 1.13 -20.89
N ALA A 19 -5.36 -0.14 -20.53
CA ALA A 19 -5.66 -0.65 -19.18
C ALA A 19 -4.93 0.14 -18.06
N ARG A 20 -3.73 0.67 -18.31
CA ARG A 20 -3.03 1.50 -17.30
C ARG A 20 -3.70 2.85 -17.15
N GLU A 21 -4.08 3.48 -18.26
CA GLU A 21 -4.74 4.78 -18.26
C GLU A 21 -6.11 4.72 -17.59
N GLU A 22 -6.87 3.65 -17.81
CA GLU A 22 -8.12 3.37 -17.10
C GLU A 22 -7.89 3.24 -15.59
N ASN A 23 -6.94 2.40 -15.16
CA ASN A 23 -6.64 2.24 -13.73
C ASN A 23 -6.17 3.56 -13.09
N LEU A 24 -5.39 4.38 -13.80
CA LEU A 24 -4.96 5.69 -13.31
C LEU A 24 -6.13 6.66 -13.20
N PHE A 25 -7.03 6.66 -14.18
CA PHE A 25 -8.22 7.49 -14.16
C PHE A 25 -9.10 7.13 -12.96
N VAL A 26 -9.36 5.84 -12.73
CA VAL A 26 -10.16 5.43 -11.57
C VAL A 26 -9.43 5.71 -10.25
N ALA A 27 -8.10 5.52 -10.17
CA ALA A 27 -7.33 5.89 -8.99
C ALA A 27 -7.43 7.39 -8.65
N LEU A 28 -7.42 8.26 -9.65
CA LEU A 28 -7.64 9.70 -9.48
C LEU A 28 -9.06 10.01 -9.00
N LEU A 29 -10.08 9.33 -9.53
CA LEU A 29 -11.46 9.46 -9.05
C LEU A 29 -11.59 9.01 -7.59
N SER A 30 -10.96 7.88 -7.24
CA SER A 30 -10.91 7.37 -5.86
C SER A 30 -10.22 8.33 -4.89
N GLU A 31 -9.20 9.06 -5.35
CA GLU A 31 -8.56 10.15 -4.57
C GLU A 31 -9.55 11.28 -4.25
N MET A 32 -10.39 11.68 -5.21
CA MET A 32 -11.38 12.75 -5.00
C MET A 32 -12.45 12.42 -3.96
N VAL A 33 -12.65 11.13 -3.67
CA VAL A 33 -13.64 10.64 -2.70
C VAL A 33 -13.02 9.91 -1.51
N ASP A 34 -11.72 10.11 -1.28
CA ASP A 34 -10.96 9.56 -0.14
C ASP A 34 -11.03 8.02 -0.01
N ARG A 35 -11.26 7.30 -1.12
CA ARG A 35 -11.28 5.83 -1.13
C ARG A 35 -9.89 5.25 -1.32
N PHE A 36 -9.06 5.37 -0.29
CA PHE A 36 -7.63 4.98 -0.34
C PHE A 36 -7.39 3.48 -0.53
N ASP A 37 -8.32 2.62 -0.13
CA ASP A 37 -8.22 1.17 -0.38
C ASP A 37 -8.26 0.89 -1.89
N ASP A 38 -9.20 1.53 -2.59
CA ASP A 38 -9.34 1.43 -4.04
C ASP A 38 -8.09 1.98 -4.75
N ILE A 39 -7.57 3.14 -4.33
CA ILE A 39 -6.33 3.71 -4.89
C ILE A 39 -5.18 2.70 -4.73
N ALA A 40 -5.04 2.10 -3.54
CA ALA A 40 -3.99 1.13 -3.30
C ALA A 40 -4.13 -0.11 -4.20
N ASP A 41 -5.36 -0.57 -4.48
CA ASP A 41 -5.61 -1.71 -5.37
C ASP A 41 -5.35 -1.38 -6.85
N TYR A 42 -5.83 -0.23 -7.34
CA TYR A 42 -5.56 0.21 -8.71
C TYR A 42 -4.07 0.47 -8.94
N MET A 43 -3.38 1.13 -7.99
CA MET A 43 -1.94 1.37 -8.08
C MET A 43 -1.12 0.07 -7.96
N THR A 44 -1.63 -0.91 -7.22
CA THR A 44 -1.07 -2.27 -7.19
C THR A 44 -1.19 -2.93 -8.55
N SER A 45 -2.38 -2.90 -9.16
CA SER A 45 -2.63 -3.41 -10.50
C SER A 45 -1.73 -2.74 -11.54
N ILE A 46 -1.55 -1.41 -11.47
CA ILE A 46 -0.65 -0.67 -12.37
C ILE A 46 0.80 -1.15 -12.26
N SER A 47 1.28 -1.57 -11.10
CA SER A 47 2.68 -2.02 -11.00
C SER A 47 2.85 -3.51 -11.30
N CYS A 48 1.80 -4.32 -11.15
CA CYS A 48 1.80 -5.75 -11.47
C CYS A 48 1.54 -6.03 -12.96
N THR A 49 0.61 -5.30 -13.57
CA THR A 49 0.00 -5.66 -14.86
C THR A 49 0.65 -4.94 -16.04
N THR A 50 1.41 -3.86 -15.81
CA THR A 50 1.88 -3.02 -16.91
C THR A 50 3.30 -3.33 -17.36
N GLY A 51 3.46 -3.53 -18.66
CA GLY A 51 4.74 -3.82 -19.30
C GLY A 51 5.83 -2.82 -18.94
N HIS A 52 6.81 -3.29 -18.16
CA HIS A 52 8.17 -2.79 -17.96
C HIS A 52 8.42 -1.31 -17.66
N ARG A 53 7.42 -0.42 -17.62
CA ARG A 53 7.65 0.99 -17.26
C ARG A 53 7.53 1.16 -15.73
N PRO A 54 8.60 1.62 -15.06
CA PRO A 54 8.54 1.94 -13.63
C PRO A 54 7.47 3.00 -13.34
N LEU A 55 7.04 3.09 -12.10
CA LEU A 55 6.14 4.17 -11.67
C LEU A 55 6.86 5.50 -11.79
N ASN A 56 6.23 6.46 -12.48
CA ASN A 56 6.74 7.82 -12.47
C ASN A 56 6.54 8.46 -11.08
N ARG A 57 7.11 9.65 -10.86
CA ARG A 57 7.04 10.34 -9.56
C ARG A 57 5.61 10.58 -9.06
N LYS A 58 4.66 10.92 -9.93
CA LYS A 58 3.26 11.17 -9.54
C LYS A 58 2.58 9.87 -9.13
N GLU A 59 2.71 8.83 -9.95
CA GLU A 59 2.18 7.49 -9.68
C GLU A 59 2.75 6.93 -8.36
N ARG A 60 4.05 7.07 -8.13
CA ARG A 60 4.71 6.65 -6.89
C ARG A 60 4.20 7.41 -5.67
N ASN A 61 3.99 8.72 -5.80
CA ASN A 61 3.43 9.54 -4.71
C ASN A 61 1.98 9.15 -4.40
N MET A 62 1.16 8.84 -5.41
CA MET A 62 -0.22 8.40 -5.23
C MET A 62 -0.29 7.06 -4.49
N LEU A 63 0.56 6.09 -4.86
CA LEU A 63 0.69 4.83 -4.12
C LEU A 63 1.06 5.08 -2.65
N PHE A 64 2.04 5.96 -2.42
CA PHE A 64 2.47 6.30 -1.06
C PHE A 64 1.35 6.96 -0.25
N LEU A 65 0.62 7.90 -0.86
CA LEU A 65 -0.53 8.56 -0.26
C LEU A 65 -1.58 7.54 0.15
N ALA A 66 -1.93 6.61 -0.73
CA ALA A 66 -2.93 5.58 -0.46
C ALA A 66 -2.59 4.76 0.78
N PHE A 67 -1.43 4.09 0.80
CA PHE A 67 -1.05 3.25 1.94
C PHE A 67 -0.83 4.05 3.24
N LYS A 68 -0.31 5.29 3.14
CA LYS A 68 -0.18 6.17 4.30
C LYS A 68 -1.54 6.53 4.89
N SER A 69 -2.51 6.83 4.04
CA SER A 69 -3.87 7.17 4.45
C SER A 69 -4.64 5.97 5.00
N LEU A 70 -4.29 4.74 4.62
CA LEU A 70 -4.85 3.52 5.22
C LEU A 70 -4.32 3.26 6.63
N VAL A 71 -3.00 3.39 6.85
CA VAL A 71 -2.38 3.01 8.13
C VAL A 71 -2.50 4.10 9.21
N LYS A 72 -2.49 5.38 8.82
CA LYS A 72 -2.52 6.53 9.74
C LYS A 72 -3.73 6.54 10.69
N PRO A 73 -4.99 6.41 10.24
CA PRO A 73 -6.14 6.42 11.14
C PRO A 73 -6.13 5.19 12.08
N ARG A 74 -5.78 4.01 11.57
CA ARG A 74 -5.69 2.78 12.38
C ARG A 74 -4.67 2.90 13.51
N ARG A 75 -3.49 3.44 13.23
CA ARG A 75 -2.47 3.73 14.26
C ARG A 75 -2.96 4.77 15.28
N ALA A 76 -3.69 5.79 14.83
CA ALA A 76 -4.25 6.78 15.75
C ALA A 76 -5.31 6.15 16.67
N SER A 77 -6.19 5.29 16.13
CA SER A 77 -7.16 4.53 16.91
C SER A 77 -6.47 3.59 17.89
N TRP A 78 -5.50 2.80 17.44
CA TRP A 78 -4.78 1.85 18.28
C TRP A 78 -4.15 2.54 19.50
N ARG A 79 -3.44 3.67 19.31
CA ARG A 79 -2.87 4.43 20.44
C ARG A 79 -3.92 4.92 21.43
N LYS A 80 -5.02 5.49 20.93
CA LYS A 80 -6.09 5.98 21.79
C LYS A 80 -6.68 4.87 22.64
N ILE A 81 -6.92 3.70 22.05
CA ILE A 81 -7.42 2.54 22.79
C ILE A 81 -6.37 2.02 23.77
N LYS A 82 -5.08 2.02 23.41
CA LYS A 82 -3.99 1.65 24.32
C LYS A 82 -3.88 2.60 25.51
N ASP A 83 -4.14 3.89 25.32
CA ASP A 83 -4.19 4.86 26.43
C ASP A 83 -5.40 4.61 27.35
N ILE A 84 -6.53 4.14 26.81
CA ILE A 84 -7.69 3.71 27.60
C ILE A 84 -7.38 2.42 28.38
N GLU A 85 -6.72 1.44 27.74
CA GLU A 85 -6.30 0.19 28.40
C GLU A 85 -5.46 0.45 29.65
N ARG A 86 -4.62 1.49 29.65
CA ARG A 86 -3.74 1.85 30.77
C ARG A 86 -4.46 2.40 32.00
N VAL A 87 -5.68 2.92 31.84
CA VAL A 87 -6.45 3.54 32.93
C VAL A 87 -7.67 2.72 33.32
N GLU A 88 -7.95 1.63 32.60
CA GLU A 88 -9.04 0.71 32.91
C GLU A 88 -8.60 -0.30 33.96
N ASP A 89 -9.45 -0.52 34.96
CA ASP A 89 -9.19 -1.42 36.09
C ASP A 89 -10.11 -2.65 36.07
N GLU A 90 -11.25 -2.58 35.37
CA GLU A 90 -12.24 -3.66 35.35
C GLU A 90 -11.77 -4.81 34.43
N PRO A 91 -11.58 -6.04 34.95
CA PRO A 91 -11.02 -7.15 34.18
C PRO A 91 -11.85 -7.51 32.93
N HIS A 92 -13.17 -7.37 33.00
CA HIS A 92 -14.05 -7.64 31.86
C HIS A 92 -13.86 -6.60 30.74
N CYS A 93 -13.75 -5.32 31.08
CA CYS A 93 -13.49 -4.24 30.13
C CYS A 93 -12.10 -4.40 29.51
N LEU A 94 -11.08 -4.72 30.31
CA LEU A 94 -9.73 -4.99 29.83
C LEU A 94 -9.70 -6.10 28.77
N ALA A 95 -10.40 -7.22 29.00
CA ALA A 95 -10.47 -8.30 28.02
C ALA A 95 -11.07 -7.84 26.67
N ILE A 96 -12.13 -7.01 26.71
CA ILE A 96 -12.76 -6.44 25.50
C ILE A 96 -11.80 -5.48 24.78
N ILE A 97 -11.10 -4.64 25.55
CA ILE A 97 -10.13 -3.67 25.01
C ILE A 97 -8.97 -4.40 24.33
N THR A 98 -8.41 -5.42 24.96
CA THR A 98 -7.31 -6.21 24.40
C THR A 98 -7.72 -6.94 23.12
N ASP A 99 -8.92 -7.53 23.05
CA ASP A 99 -9.45 -8.12 21.81
C ASP A 99 -9.57 -7.07 20.69
N TYR A 100 -10.10 -5.89 21.03
CA TYR A 100 -10.24 -4.81 20.07
C TYR A 100 -8.90 -4.26 19.58
N LEU A 101 -7.90 -4.14 20.47
CA LEU A 101 -6.52 -3.78 20.10
C LEU A 101 -5.90 -4.82 19.16
N SER A 102 -6.13 -6.11 19.42
CA SER A 102 -5.66 -7.21 18.54
C SER A 102 -6.28 -7.11 17.15
N ARG A 103 -7.58 -6.80 17.05
CA ARG A 103 -8.23 -6.56 15.75
C ARG A 103 -7.59 -5.40 14.99
N ILE A 104 -7.41 -4.25 15.62
CA ILE A 104 -6.77 -3.09 14.97
C ILE A 104 -5.30 -3.40 14.59
N ALA A 105 -4.57 -4.10 15.47
CA ALA A 105 -3.21 -4.55 15.22
C ALA A 105 -3.14 -5.44 13.96
N SER A 106 -4.06 -6.39 13.82
CA SER A 106 -4.14 -7.26 12.63
C SER A 106 -4.38 -6.48 11.34
N GLU A 107 -5.22 -5.43 11.38
CA GLU A 107 -5.44 -4.56 10.23
C GLU A 107 -4.17 -3.79 9.83
N ILE A 108 -3.45 -3.24 10.82
CA ILE A 108 -2.18 -2.53 10.60
C ILE A 108 -1.14 -3.48 10.00
N VAL A 109 -1.01 -4.68 10.57
CA VAL A 109 -0.08 -5.72 10.09
C VAL A 109 -0.41 -6.10 8.65
N SER A 110 -1.68 -6.37 8.34
CA SER A 110 -2.12 -6.71 6.99
C SER A 110 -1.76 -5.64 5.95
N ILE A 111 -1.97 -4.35 6.28
CA ILE A 111 -1.60 -3.23 5.40
C ILE A 111 -0.07 -3.17 5.22
N CYS A 112 0.69 -3.29 6.31
CA CYS A 112 2.16 -3.26 6.28
C CYS A 112 2.74 -4.42 5.47
N GLU A 113 2.18 -5.61 5.58
CA GLU A 113 2.61 -6.78 4.81
C GLU A 113 2.25 -6.64 3.33
N ARG A 114 1.07 -6.11 3.01
CA ARG A 114 0.62 -5.86 1.63
C ARG A 114 1.60 -4.95 0.90
N ILE A 115 1.99 -3.83 1.51
CA ILE A 115 3.00 -2.93 0.91
C ILE A 115 4.40 -3.55 0.91
N HIS A 116 4.78 -4.30 1.95
CA HIS A 116 6.09 -4.95 2.01
C HIS A 116 6.29 -5.94 0.87
N ARG A 117 5.29 -6.80 0.62
CA ARG A 117 5.27 -7.71 -0.53
C ARG A 117 5.40 -6.93 -1.84
N PHE A 118 4.63 -5.86 -1.97
CA PHE A 118 4.62 -5.06 -3.19
C PHE A 118 5.96 -4.37 -3.48
N LEU A 119 6.59 -3.79 -2.45
CA LEU A 119 7.90 -3.15 -2.57
C LEU A 119 8.99 -4.13 -2.99
N ASN A 120 9.03 -5.32 -2.40
CA ASN A 120 10.07 -6.30 -2.70
C ASN A 120 9.85 -7.02 -4.04
N SER A 121 8.61 -7.31 -4.40
CA SER A 121 8.32 -8.10 -5.61
C SER A 121 8.32 -7.27 -6.89
N TYR A 122 7.89 -6.01 -6.82
CA TYR A 122 7.66 -5.20 -8.02
C TYR A 122 8.51 -3.93 -8.06
N LEU A 123 8.44 -3.10 -7.01
CA LEU A 123 8.94 -1.72 -7.10
C LEU A 123 10.45 -1.57 -6.96
N ILE A 124 11.06 -2.26 -5.98
CA ILE A 124 12.52 -2.19 -5.76
C ILE A 124 13.29 -2.87 -6.91
N PRO A 125 12.87 -4.06 -7.40
CA PRO A 125 13.58 -4.72 -8.50
C PRO A 125 13.45 -4.01 -9.85
N SER A 126 12.35 -3.28 -10.09
CA SER A 126 12.08 -2.65 -11.39
C SER A 126 12.75 -1.29 -11.59
N GLU A 127 13.48 -0.77 -10.60
CA GLU A 127 13.81 0.65 -10.52
C GLU A 127 15.32 0.94 -10.64
N ASP A 128 15.69 1.59 -11.74
CA ASP A 128 17.06 2.01 -12.03
C ASP A 128 17.40 3.38 -11.42
N SER A 129 16.40 4.19 -11.07
CA SER A 129 16.63 5.50 -10.45
C SER A 129 17.04 5.39 -8.98
N ALA A 130 18.17 6.03 -8.63
CA ALA A 130 18.62 6.13 -7.25
C ALA A 130 17.60 6.84 -6.34
N GLU A 131 16.94 7.90 -6.84
CA GLU A 131 15.91 8.64 -6.10
C GLU A 131 14.74 7.72 -5.72
N ALA A 132 14.24 6.96 -6.69
CA ALA A 132 13.11 6.07 -6.49
C ALA A 132 13.46 4.89 -5.58
N ARG A 133 14.68 4.33 -5.68
CA ARG A 133 15.16 3.31 -4.73
C ARG A 133 15.25 3.83 -3.30
N VAL A 134 15.76 5.04 -3.10
CA VAL A 134 15.80 5.67 -1.77
C VAL A 134 14.38 5.86 -1.24
N PHE A 135 13.46 6.37 -2.07
CA PHE A 135 12.05 6.53 -1.71
C PHE A 135 11.41 5.22 -1.25
N TYR A 136 11.57 4.13 -2.01
CA TYR A 136 11.01 2.82 -1.66
C TYR A 136 11.64 2.21 -0.41
N ARG A 137 12.93 2.42 -0.17
CA ARG A 137 13.61 1.97 1.05
C ARG A 137 13.16 2.76 2.28
N GLN A 138 13.00 4.08 2.16
CA GLN A 138 12.44 4.92 3.22
C GLN A 138 11.02 4.46 3.55
N MET A 139 10.18 4.25 2.54
CA MET A 139 8.83 3.74 2.69
C MET A 139 8.84 2.39 3.43
N LYS A 140 9.69 1.45 3.01
CA LYS A 140 9.86 0.14 3.68
C LYS A 140 10.23 0.30 5.16
N ALA A 141 11.14 1.20 5.49
CA ALA A 141 11.54 1.47 6.87
C ALA A 141 10.38 2.04 7.71
N ASP A 142 9.56 2.93 7.15
CA ASP A 142 8.38 3.47 7.84
C ASP A 142 7.36 2.38 8.19
N TYR A 143 7.10 1.43 7.29
CA TYR A 143 6.18 0.31 7.58
C TYR A 143 6.78 -0.68 8.57
N PHE A 144 8.09 -0.91 8.56
CA PHE A 144 8.73 -1.69 9.63
C PHE A 144 8.66 -1.00 10.99
N ARG A 145 8.80 0.32 11.03
CA ARG A 145 8.59 1.09 12.26
C ARG A 145 7.16 0.93 12.77
N TYR A 146 6.16 0.95 11.88
CA TYR A 146 4.76 0.69 12.28
C TYR A 146 4.56 -0.73 12.81
N LEU A 147 5.19 -1.74 12.21
CA LEU A 147 5.13 -3.11 12.74
C LEU A 147 5.80 -3.22 14.12
N ALA A 148 6.94 -2.55 14.31
CA ALA A 148 7.65 -2.56 15.59
C ALA A 148 6.80 -1.92 16.70
N GLU A 149 6.12 -0.80 16.42
CA GLU A 149 5.20 -0.13 17.36
C GLU A 149 4.07 -1.04 17.87
N ILE A 150 3.67 -2.06 17.10
CA ILE A 150 2.58 -2.96 17.47
C ILE A 150 3.13 -4.22 18.18
N LYS A 151 4.29 -4.73 17.76
CA LYS A 151 4.90 -5.95 18.31
C LYS A 151 5.61 -5.76 19.64
N THR A 152 6.01 -4.54 20.02
CA THR A 152 6.62 -4.28 21.33
C THR A 152 5.64 -4.32 22.49
N ASP A 153 4.33 -4.41 22.21
CA ASP A 153 3.27 -4.37 23.22
C ASP A 153 2.50 -5.71 23.36
N GLU A 154 3.02 -6.79 22.74
CA GLU A 154 2.73 -8.20 23.12
C GLU A 154 3.73 -8.67 24.19
#